data_AF-A0A7V1EA95-F1
#
_entry.id   AF-A0A7V1EA95-F1
#
_cell.length_a   1.000
_cell.length_b   1.000
_cell.length_c   1.000
_cell.angle_alpha   90.00
_cell.angle_beta   90.00
_cell.angle_gamma   90.00
#
_symmetry.space_group_name_H-M   'P 1'
#
loop_
_entity.id
_entity.type
_entity.pdbx_description
1 polymer ?
#
loop_
_entity_poly.entity_id
_entity_poly.type
_entity_poly.pdbx_seq_one_letter_code
_entity_poly.pdbx_strand_id
1 'polypeptide(L)'
;MSIFTPEIVMESSFQAVTGESIQNIGDEKYLEAFLSSGRSGGLFALTTVIAGFFILFAAFRKTEKWSWWAFLVVAFFAWAWGTVNGARVNARVYFLMNLGGMVIFLAGVLLPVRAFFSKKS
;
A
#
# COMPACT_ATOMS: atom_id res chain seq x y z
N MET A 1 -14.86 -17.32 1.88
CA MET A 1 -13.63 -17.06 1.10
C MET A 1 -12.73 -16.19 1.98
N SER A 2 -11.73 -16.82 2.62
CA SER A 2 -10.99 -16.18 3.70
C SER A 2 -10.01 -15.15 3.15
N ILE A 3 -10.32 -13.87 3.38
CA ILE A 3 -9.37 -12.78 3.23
C ILE A 3 -8.59 -12.75 4.56
N PHE A 4 -7.59 -13.63 4.69
CA PHE A 4 -6.73 -13.78 5.88
C PHE A 4 -5.83 -12.55 6.12
N THR A 5 -5.65 -11.70 5.12
CA THR A 5 -4.66 -10.60 5.12
C THR A 5 -5.05 -9.38 5.97
N PRO A 6 -6.28 -8.81 5.89
CA PRO A 6 -6.64 -7.63 6.67
C PRO A 6 -6.71 -7.91 8.17
N GLU A 7 -7.14 -9.09 8.57
CA GLU A 7 -7.25 -9.46 9.99
C GLU A 7 -5.88 -9.50 10.67
N ILE A 8 -4.89 -10.16 10.06
CA ILE A 8 -3.52 -10.21 10.61
C ILE A 8 -2.87 -8.81 10.69
N VAL A 9 -3.12 -7.98 9.68
CA VAL A 9 -2.59 -6.60 9.64
C VAL A 9 -3.23 -5.72 10.71
N MET A 10 -4.54 -5.83 10.86
CA MET A 10 -5.28 -5.11 11.90
C MET A 10 -4.92 -5.62 13.27
N GLU A 11 -4.80 -6.94 13.47
CA GLU A 11 -4.39 -7.57 14.74
C GLU A 11 -3.03 -7.02 15.18
N SER A 12 -2.05 -7.02 14.27
CA SER A 12 -0.73 -6.47 14.56
C SER A 12 -0.75 -5.00 14.95
N SER A 13 -1.68 -4.21 14.42
CA SER A 13 -1.78 -2.79 14.73
C SER A 13 -2.55 -2.56 16.03
N PHE A 14 -3.64 -3.29 16.22
CA PHE A 14 -4.46 -3.23 17.41
C PHE A 14 -3.67 -3.69 18.63
N GLN A 15 -3.04 -4.86 18.59
CA GLN A 15 -2.21 -5.37 19.67
C GLN A 15 -1.04 -4.44 20.01
N ALA A 16 -0.47 -3.75 19.03
CA ALA A 16 0.63 -2.84 19.29
C ALA A 16 0.19 -1.50 19.91
N VAL A 17 -1.09 -1.10 19.74
CA VAL A 17 -1.68 0.08 20.40
C VAL A 17 -2.28 -0.26 21.76
N THR A 18 -3.03 -1.35 21.85
CA THR A 18 -3.87 -1.68 23.01
C THR A 18 -3.24 -2.73 23.92
N GLY A 19 -2.29 -3.52 23.42
CA GLY A 19 -1.76 -4.70 24.12
C GLY A 19 -2.69 -5.91 24.08
N GLU A 20 -3.87 -5.79 23.48
CA GLU A 20 -4.92 -6.82 23.47
C GLU A 20 -5.10 -7.43 22.07
N SER A 21 -5.73 -8.60 22.00
CA SER A 21 -6.15 -9.18 20.72
C SER A 21 -7.44 -8.52 20.24
N ILE A 22 -7.63 -8.38 18.93
CA ILE A 22 -8.89 -7.95 18.32
C ILE A 22 -10.04 -8.87 18.73
N GLN A 23 -9.77 -10.14 19.04
CA GLN A 23 -10.80 -11.08 19.51
C GLN A 23 -11.37 -10.73 20.89
N ASN A 24 -10.71 -9.86 21.65
CA ASN A 24 -11.22 -9.37 22.93
C ASN A 24 -12.29 -8.28 22.78
N ILE A 25 -12.56 -7.81 21.55
CA ILE A 25 -13.67 -6.91 21.28
C ILE A 25 -14.98 -7.67 21.51
N GLY A 26 -15.63 -7.40 22.65
CA GLY A 26 -16.86 -8.09 23.06
C GLY A 26 -18.10 -7.78 22.21
N ASP A 27 -18.04 -6.78 21.33
CA ASP A 27 -19.10 -6.44 20.38
C ASP A 27 -18.75 -6.96 18.98
N GLU A 28 -19.38 -8.06 18.58
CA GLU A 28 -19.19 -8.70 17.28
C GLU A 28 -19.51 -7.77 16.10
N LYS A 29 -20.48 -6.85 16.23
CA LYS A 29 -20.82 -5.89 15.17
C LYS A 29 -19.76 -4.81 15.03
N TYR A 30 -19.18 -4.38 16.15
CA TYR A 30 -18.05 -3.46 16.13
C TYR A 30 -16.83 -4.10 15.46
N LEU A 31 -16.56 -5.37 15.79
CA LEU A 31 -15.49 -6.15 15.18
C LEU A 31 -15.70 -6.29 13.65
N GLU A 32 -16.89 -6.66 13.20
CA GLU A 32 -17.19 -6.74 11.76
C GLU A 32 -17.02 -5.39 11.05
N ALA A 33 -17.51 -4.30 11.65
CA ALA A 33 -17.38 -2.96 11.09
C ALA A 33 -15.90 -2.54 10.98
N PHE A 34 -15.09 -2.85 12.01
CA PHE A 34 -13.66 -2.59 12.02
C PHE A 34 -12.93 -3.39 10.94
N LEU A 35 -13.21 -4.70 10.85
CA LEU A 35 -12.62 -5.57 9.84
C LEU A 35 -13.01 -5.17 8.41
N SER A 36 -14.26 -4.75 8.22
CA SER A 36 -14.78 -4.25 6.94
C SER A 36 -14.06 -2.97 6.52
N SER A 37 -13.87 -2.02 7.44
CA SER A 37 -13.12 -0.78 7.17
C SER A 37 -11.67 -1.07 6.71
N GLY A 38 -10.97 -1.98 7.40
CA GLY A 38 -9.63 -2.40 7.01
C GLY A 38 -9.57 -3.06 5.63
N ARG A 39 -10.58 -3.87 5.27
CA ARG A 39 -10.71 -4.45 3.92
C ARG A 39 -10.89 -3.39 2.85
N SER A 40 -11.76 -2.41 3.07
CA SER A 40 -11.97 -1.30 2.14
C SER A 40 -10.70 -0.48 1.94
N GLY A 41 -9.94 -0.20 3.00
CA GLY A 41 -8.64 0.47 2.92
C GLY A 41 -7.62 -0.32 2.09
N GLY A 42 -7.53 -1.64 2.29
CA GLY A 42 -6.68 -2.52 1.49
C GLY A 42 -7.08 -2.57 0.01
N LEU A 43 -8.38 -2.62 -0.28
CA LEU A 43 -8.89 -2.57 -1.65
C LEU A 43 -8.58 -1.24 -2.33
N PHE A 44 -8.69 -0.12 -1.60
CA PHE A 44 -8.34 1.21 -2.11
C PHE A 44 -6.84 1.31 -2.45
N ALA A 45 -5.97 0.76 -1.59
CA ALA A 45 -4.54 0.69 -1.87
C ALA A 45 -4.22 -0.14 -3.12
N LEU A 46 -4.82 -1.33 -3.24
CA LEU A 46 -4.63 -2.20 -4.41
C LEU A 46 -5.10 -1.54 -5.71
N THR A 47 -6.31 -0.96 -5.71
CA THR A 47 -6.87 -0.28 -6.88
C THR A 47 -6.05 0.95 -7.27
N THR A 48 -5.50 1.69 -6.30
CA THR A 48 -4.59 2.81 -6.55
C THR A 48 -3.29 2.35 -7.21
N VAL A 49 -2.71 1.23 -6.77
CA VAL A 49 -1.51 0.65 -7.39
C VAL A 49 -1.80 0.23 -8.84
N ILE A 50 -2.91 -0.46 -9.08
CA ILE A 50 -3.32 -0.90 -10.43
C ILE A 50 -3.58 0.30 -11.34
N ALA A 51 -4.38 1.28 -10.89
CA ALA A 51 -4.64 2.50 -11.65
C ALA A 51 -3.35 3.27 -11.95
N GLY A 52 -2.43 3.30 -10.98
CA GLY A 52 -1.08 3.82 -11.12
C GLY A 52 -0.30 3.21 -12.27
N PHE A 53 -0.30 1.88 -12.38
CA PHE A 53 0.31 1.18 -13.51
C PHE A 53 -0.37 1.55 -14.84
N PHE A 54 -1.70 1.65 -14.91
CA PHE A 54 -2.39 2.08 -16.12
C PHE A 54 -2.02 3.50 -16.54
N ILE A 55 -1.91 4.44 -15.59
CA ILE A 55 -1.44 5.81 -15.86
C ILE A 55 -0.01 5.78 -16.39
N LEU A 56 0.86 4.95 -15.80
CA LEU A 56 2.24 4.77 -16.26
C LEU A 56 2.29 4.22 -17.69
N PHE A 57 1.48 3.20 -18.01
CA PHE A 57 1.39 2.61 -19.36
C PHE A 57 0.71 3.55 -20.38
N ALA A 58 -0.25 4.37 -19.97
CA ALA A 58 -0.82 5.41 -20.81
C ALA A 58 0.22 6.51 -21.10
N ALA A 59 1.02 6.90 -20.10
CA ALA A 59 2.13 7.83 -20.25
C ALA A 59 3.20 7.29 -21.21
N PHE A 60 3.45 5.98 -21.20
CA PHE A 60 4.30 5.29 -22.19
C PHE A 60 3.86 5.53 -23.64
N ARG A 61 2.55 5.54 -23.90
CA ARG A 61 2.01 5.78 -25.25
C ARG A 61 2.13 7.24 -25.67
N LYS A 62 2.12 8.18 -24.71
CA LYS A 62 2.10 9.63 -24.99
C LYS A 62 3.44 10.34 -24.79
N THR A 63 4.52 9.63 -24.42
CA THR A 63 5.85 10.24 -24.17
C THR A 63 5.85 11.29 -23.03
N GLU A 64 4.83 11.26 -22.17
CA GLU A 64 4.63 12.25 -21.12
C GLU A 64 5.49 11.92 -19.89
N LYS A 65 6.75 12.37 -19.92
CA LYS A 65 7.75 12.13 -18.85
C LYS A 65 7.33 12.65 -17.48
N TRP A 66 6.47 13.67 -17.43
CA TRP A 66 5.99 14.29 -16.20
C TRP A 66 5.08 13.35 -15.39
N SER A 67 4.29 12.50 -16.04
CA SER A 67 3.37 11.55 -15.38
C SER A 67 4.14 10.48 -14.60
N TRP A 68 5.33 10.12 -15.06
CA TRP A 68 6.23 9.21 -14.34
C TRP A 68 6.70 9.83 -13.01
N TRP A 69 7.10 11.11 -13.03
CA TRP A 69 7.48 11.85 -11.82
C TRP A 69 6.29 12.06 -10.88
N ALA A 70 5.12 12.42 -11.41
CA ALA A 70 3.90 12.58 -10.60
C ALA A 70 3.52 11.27 -9.89
N PHE A 71 3.61 10.15 -10.61
CA PHE A 71 3.34 8.82 -10.03
C PHE A 71 4.33 8.46 -8.92
N LEU A 72 5.61 8.72 -9.13
CA LEU A 72 6.64 8.51 -8.11
C LEU A 72 6.38 9.33 -6.85
N VAL A 73 6.05 10.62 -7.00
CA VAL A 73 5.81 11.52 -5.88
C VAL A 73 4.59 11.06 -5.07
N VAL A 74 3.47 10.78 -5.74
CA VAL A 74 2.24 10.32 -5.07
C VAL A 74 2.48 9.00 -4.34
N ALA A 75 3.17 8.05 -4.99
CA ALA A 75 3.47 6.78 -4.37
C ALA A 75 4.46 6.91 -3.21
N PHE A 76 5.47 7.77 -3.32
CA PHE A 76 6.40 8.03 -2.23
C PHE A 76 5.65 8.51 -0.99
N PHE A 77 4.73 9.48 -1.12
CA PHE A 77 3.93 9.94 0.02
C PHE A 77 3.03 8.84 0.59
N ALA A 78 2.39 8.03 -0.27
CA ALA A 78 1.53 6.93 0.17
C ALA A 78 2.31 5.87 0.96
N TRP A 79 3.43 5.39 0.42
CA TRP A 79 4.26 4.37 1.06
C TRP A 79 4.98 4.92 2.29
N ALA A 80 5.56 6.12 2.22
CA ALA A 80 6.25 6.73 3.36
C ALA A 80 5.30 6.94 4.54
N TRP A 81 4.06 7.38 4.29
CA TRP A 81 3.06 7.51 5.34
C TRP A 81 2.75 6.18 6.02
N GLY A 82 2.50 5.12 5.23
CA GLY A 82 2.24 3.78 5.75
C GLY A 82 3.41 3.22 6.57
N THR A 83 4.63 3.38 6.07
CA THR A 83 5.85 2.95 6.77
C THR A 83 6.08 3.72 8.08
N VAL A 84 5.92 5.04 8.08
CA VAL A 84 6.07 5.88 9.28
C VAL A 84 5.02 5.52 10.33
N ASN A 85 3.76 5.31 9.93
CA ASN A 85 2.72 4.88 10.86
C ASN A 85 2.97 3.49 11.42
N GLY A 86 3.40 2.53 10.59
CA GLY A 86 3.75 1.20 11.09
C GLY A 86 4.91 1.22 12.09
N ALA A 87 5.90 2.08 11.86
CA ALA A 87 7.01 2.27 12.80
C ALA A 87 6.54 2.94 14.11
N ARG A 88 5.71 3.99 14.04
CA ARG A 88 5.17 4.68 15.23
C ARG A 88 4.34 3.77 16.11
N VAL A 89 3.52 2.93 15.50
CA VAL A 89 2.62 2.02 16.21
C VAL A 89 3.34 0.73 16.64
N ASN A 90 4.61 0.51 16.27
CA ASN A 90 5.33 -0.76 16.49
C ASN A 90 4.60 -1.99 15.91
N ALA A 91 3.74 -1.79 14.91
CA ALA A 91 2.99 -2.84 14.25
C ALA A 91 3.89 -3.57 13.24
N ARG A 92 4.63 -4.59 13.70
CA ARG A 92 5.67 -5.27 12.90
C ARG A 92 5.15 -5.81 11.57
N VAL A 93 3.98 -6.44 11.56
CA VAL A 93 3.44 -7.03 10.32
C VAL A 93 3.02 -5.94 9.34
N TYR A 94 2.30 -4.92 9.81
CA TYR A 94 1.90 -3.78 8.98
C TYR A 94 3.12 -3.03 8.43
N PHE A 95 4.15 -2.82 9.25
CA PHE A 95 5.41 -2.22 8.84
C PHE A 95 6.11 -3.04 7.74
N LEU A 96 6.29 -4.35 7.96
CA LEU A 96 6.94 -5.23 6.99
C LEU A 96 6.17 -5.32 5.66
N MET A 97 4.84 -5.35 5.71
CA MET A 97 4.01 -5.35 4.50
C MET A 97 4.13 -4.04 3.71
N ASN A 98 4.15 -2.89 4.39
CA ASN A 98 4.39 -1.61 3.73
C ASN A 98 5.79 -1.55 3.11
N LEU A 99 6.81 -2.09 3.80
CA LEU A 99 8.17 -2.14 3.30
C LEU A 99 8.27 -3.04 2.05
N GLY A 100 7.66 -4.22 2.08
CA GLY A 100 7.60 -5.14 0.93
C GLY A 100 6.87 -4.53 -0.26
N GLY A 101 5.74 -3.87 -0.01
CA GLY A 101 4.98 -3.18 -1.05
C GLY A 101 5.75 -2.01 -1.68
N MET A 102 6.51 -1.25 -0.88
CA MET A 102 7.41 -0.21 -1.37
C MET A 102 8.51 -0.80 -2.29
N VAL A 103 9.10 -1.93 -1.94
CA VAL A 103 10.11 -2.62 -2.77
C VAL A 103 9.52 -3.07 -4.10
N ILE A 104 8.34 -3.70 -4.09
CA ILE A 104 7.65 -4.15 -5.31
C ILE A 104 7.31 -2.95 -6.20
N PHE A 105 6.82 -1.86 -5.60
CA PHE A 105 6.52 -0.63 -6.30
C PHE A 105 7.76 -0.05 -6.97
N LEU A 106 8.87 0.08 -6.24
CA LEU A 106 10.13 0.60 -6.77
C LEU A 106 10.64 -0.27 -7.92
N ALA A 107 10.60 -1.60 -7.78
CA ALA A 107 10.94 -2.51 -8.88
C ALA A 107 10.07 -2.27 -10.11
N GLY A 108 8.75 -2.15 -9.93
CA GLY A 108 7.79 -1.87 -11.01
C GLY A 108 8.01 -0.52 -11.71
N VAL A 109 8.46 0.50 -10.97
CA VAL A 109 8.78 1.83 -11.50
C VAL A 109 10.15 1.88 -12.16
N LEU A 110 11.12 1.10 -11.68
CA LEU A 110 12.50 1.06 -12.21
C LEU A 110 12.60 0.29 -13.54
N LEU A 111 11.83 -0.80 -13.71
CA LEU A 111 11.77 -1.57 -14.96
C LEU A 111 11.59 -0.67 -16.22
N PRO A 112 10.63 0.28 -16.23
CA PRO A 112 10.39 1.13 -17.39
C PRO A 112 11.33 2.33 -17.56
N VAL A 113 12.22 2.63 -16.60
CA VAL A 113 13.09 3.82 -16.64
C VAL A 113 13.93 3.87 -17.91
N ARG A 114 14.50 2.74 -18.31
CA ARG A 114 15.32 2.67 -19.54
C ARG A 114 14.51 2.99 -20.78
N ALA A 115 13.25 2.56 -20.85
CA ALA A 115 12.40 2.85 -22.00
C ALA A 115 11.92 4.31 -22.04
N PHE A 116 11.78 4.98 -20.88
CA PHE A 116 11.37 6.39 -20.79
C PHE A 116 12.50 7.39 -21.02
N PHE A 117 13.71 7.05 -20.56
CA PHE A 117 14.86 7.97 -20.52
C PHE A 117 16.02 7.58 -21.43
N SER A 118 15.96 6.43 -22.11
CA SER A 118 16.88 6.14 -23.21
C SER A 118 16.74 7.24 -24.26
N LYS A 119 17.84 7.97 -24.52
CA LYS A 119 17.92 8.80 -25.71
C LYS A 119 17.74 7.87 -26.90
N LYS A 120 16.73 8.10 -27.74
CA LYS A 120 16.73 7.54 -29.10
C LYS A 120 18.06 7.94 -29.72
N SER A 121 18.95 6.96 -29.84
CA SER A 121 20.08 7.02 -30.77
C SER A 121 19.54 6.99 -32.19
#